data_AF-A0ABC8XJU0-F1
#
_entry.id   AF-A0ABC8XJU0-F1
#
_cell.length_a   1.000
_cell.length_b   1.000
_cell.length_c   1.000
_cell.angle_alpha   90.00
_cell.angle_beta   90.00
_cell.angle_gamma   90.00
#
_symmetry.space_group_name_H-M   'P 1'
#
loop_
_entity.id
_entity.type
_entity.pdbx_description
1 polymer ?
#
loop_
_entity_poly.entity_id
_entity_poly.type
_entity_poly.pdbx_seq_one_letter_code
_entity_poly.pdbx_strand_id
1 'polypeptide(L)'
;MRLEKCWFCSSTIYPGHGIQFVRNDAKIFRFCRSKCHKNFKMKRNPRKVKWTKAYRRLHGKDMTQDSTFEFERKRNRPERYDRNVTEQTLKAIPVIVKTRHDRLKKHISDRHKPGKKKELERDNKELEQDINILPKKLRSTEGSVEETKEANARVKVKVNVVQQQTEDRMEE
;
A
#
# COMPACT_ATOMS: atom_id res chain seq x y z
N MET A 1 -24.39 -16.40 5.18
CA MET A 1 -23.75 -15.54 6.20
C MET A 1 -23.08 -14.36 5.50
N ARG A 2 -23.29 -13.10 5.93
CA ARG A 2 -22.74 -11.91 5.26
C ARG A 2 -21.73 -11.19 6.14
N LEU A 3 -20.58 -10.85 5.56
CA LEU A 3 -19.59 -9.98 6.19
C LEU A 3 -19.95 -8.53 5.91
N GLU A 4 -20.19 -7.77 6.97
CA GLU A 4 -20.57 -6.37 6.85
C GLU A 4 -19.36 -5.45 7.07
N LYS A 5 -19.46 -4.21 6.58
CA LYS A 5 -18.43 -3.20 6.85
C LYS A 5 -18.91 -2.28 7.96
N CYS A 6 -18.01 -1.97 8.88
CA CYS A 6 -18.28 -0.98 9.91
C CYS A 6 -18.44 0.41 9.32
N TRP A 7 -19.44 1.15 9.78
CA TRP A 7 -19.71 2.50 9.33
C TRP A 7 -18.56 3.47 9.64
N PHE A 8 -17.88 3.33 10.78
CA PHE A 8 -16.83 4.25 11.22
C PHE A 8 -15.43 3.83 10.75
N CYS A 9 -15.05 2.58 11.03
CA CYS A 9 -13.69 2.05 10.77
C CYS A 9 -13.52 1.51 9.34
N SER A 10 -14.63 1.16 8.67
CA SER A 10 -14.68 0.34 7.43
C SER A 10 -14.00 -1.03 7.53
N SER A 11 -13.65 -1.49 8.73
CA SER A 11 -13.21 -2.86 8.97
C SER A 11 -14.37 -3.84 8.78
N THR A 12 -14.03 -5.09 8.47
CA THR A 12 -14.97 -6.20 8.35
C THR A 12 -15.55 -6.56 9.71
N ILE A 13 -16.86 -6.83 9.75
CA ILE A 13 -17.62 -7.29 10.91
C ILE A 13 -18.04 -8.73 10.62
N TYR A 14 -17.58 -9.64 11.47
CA TYR A 14 -18.02 -11.03 11.48
C TYR A 14 -19.29 -11.16 12.33
N PRO A 15 -20.18 -12.12 12.03
CA PRO A 15 -21.37 -12.36 12.83
C PRO A 15 -21.05 -12.65 14.30
N GLY A 16 -21.94 -12.21 15.19
CA GLY A 16 -21.70 -12.26 16.64
C GLY A 16 -20.78 -11.16 17.18
N HIS A 17 -20.17 -10.33 16.32
CA HIS A 17 -19.30 -9.23 16.75
C HIS A 17 -19.91 -7.85 16.52
N GLY A 18 -19.54 -6.93 17.41
CA GLY A 18 -19.86 -5.52 17.26
C GLY A 18 -21.23 -5.14 17.80
N ILE A 19 -21.72 -3.98 17.39
CA ILE A 19 -23.00 -3.41 17.83
C ILE A 19 -23.71 -2.83 16.61
N GLN A 20 -25.02 -3.00 16.54
CA GLN A 20 -25.88 -2.36 15.56
C GLN A 20 -26.70 -1.27 16.24
N PHE A 21 -26.67 -0.06 15.67
CA PHE A 21 -27.53 1.04 16.07
C PHE A 21 -28.51 1.32 14.93
N VAL A 22 -29.80 1.29 15.23
CA VAL A 22 -30.87 1.65 14.30
C VAL A 22 -31.37 3.03 14.70
N ARG A 23 -31.32 3.97 13.76
CA ARG A 23 -31.83 5.33 13.97
C ARG A 23 -33.28 5.41 13.49
N ASN A 24 -34.02 6.40 13.98
CA ASN A 24 -35.44 6.62 13.66
C ASN A 24 -35.74 6.72 12.15
N ASP A 25 -34.77 7.13 11.32
CA ASP A 25 -34.89 7.14 9.85
C ASP A 25 -34.68 5.75 9.20
N ALA A 26 -34.84 4.68 9.97
CA ALA A 26 -34.55 3.30 9.61
C ALA A 26 -33.11 3.04 9.11
N LYS A 27 -32.17 3.97 9.30
CA LYS A 27 -30.77 3.76 8.90
C LYS A 27 -30.06 2.90 9.93
N ILE A 28 -29.44 1.84 9.41
CA ILE A 28 -28.71 0.87 10.18
C ILE A 28 -27.22 1.22 10.17
N PHE A 29 -26.67 1.49 11.36
CA PHE A 29 -25.24 1.72 11.56
C PHE A 29 -24.64 0.51 12.27
N ARG A 30 -23.73 -0.20 11.59
CA ARG A 30 -23.00 -1.33 12.16
C ARG A 30 -21.61 -0.89 12.62
N PHE A 31 -21.20 -1.29 13.81
CA PHE A 31 -19.91 -0.94 14.39
C PHE A 31 -19.06 -2.18 14.71
N CYS A 32 -17.78 -2.15 14.31
CA CYS A 32 -16.83 -3.23 14.54
C CYS A 32 -16.53 -3.47 16.03
N ARG A 33 -16.43 -2.39 16.82
CA ARG A 33 -16.00 -2.40 18.24
C ARG A 33 -16.62 -1.22 19.00
N SER A 34 -16.60 -1.28 20.33
CA SER A 34 -17.05 -0.21 21.22
C SER A 34 -16.37 1.15 20.94
N LYS A 35 -15.07 1.13 20.56
CA LYS A 35 -14.34 2.34 20.12
C LYS A 35 -15.05 3.09 19.00
N CYS A 36 -15.55 2.39 17.99
CA CYS A 36 -16.24 3.01 16.86
C CYS A 36 -17.61 3.55 17.27
N HIS A 37 -18.33 2.79 18.08
CA HIS A 37 -19.64 3.18 18.60
C HIS A 37 -19.54 4.43 19.51
N LYS A 38 -18.56 4.49 20.42
CA LYS A 38 -18.32 5.66 21.28
C LYS A 38 -17.95 6.90 20.44
N ASN A 39 -17.07 6.77 19.45
CA ASN A 39 -16.73 7.89 18.57
C ASN A 39 -17.93 8.40 17.75
N PHE A 40 -18.82 7.49 17.32
CA PHE A 40 -20.07 7.84 16.67
C PHE A 40 -21.01 8.61 17.61
N LYS A 41 -21.17 8.15 18.87
CA LYS A 41 -21.95 8.87 19.89
C LYS A 41 -21.39 10.26 20.19
N MET A 42 -20.07 10.40 20.19
CA MET A 42 -19.37 11.70 20.30
C MET A 42 -19.45 12.55 19.03
N LYS A 43 -20.22 12.13 18.00
CA LYS A 43 -20.40 12.83 16.72
C LYS A 43 -19.09 13.15 16.00
N ARG A 44 -18.04 12.35 16.20
CA ARG A 44 -16.76 12.55 15.50
C ARG A 44 -16.92 12.17 14.03
N ASN A 45 -16.41 12.99 13.13
CA ASN A 45 -16.45 12.71 11.70
C ASN A 45 -15.34 11.71 11.31
N PRO A 46 -15.66 10.49 10.79
CA PRO A 46 -14.64 9.51 10.43
C PRO A 46 -13.66 10.03 9.37
N ARG A 47 -14.06 10.98 8.52
CA ARG A 47 -13.19 11.61 7.51
C ARG A 47 -12.07 12.45 8.11
N LYS A 48 -12.22 12.94 9.36
CA LYS A 48 -11.19 13.70 10.08
C LYS A 48 -10.33 12.80 11.00
N VAL A 49 -10.77 11.57 11.25
CA VAL A 49 -10.09 10.65 12.17
C VAL A 49 -9.02 9.84 11.44
N LYS A 50 -7.74 10.15 11.70
CA LYS A 50 -6.56 9.69 10.93
C LYS A 50 -6.44 8.17 10.70
N TRP A 51 -6.94 7.34 11.62
CA TRP A 51 -6.80 5.88 11.56
C TRP A 51 -7.91 5.19 10.75
N THR A 52 -8.98 5.88 10.39
CA THR A 52 -10.08 5.28 9.62
C THR A 52 -9.70 5.13 8.15
N LYS A 53 -10.35 4.18 7.46
CA LYS A 53 -10.19 4.03 6.01
C LYS A 53 -10.80 5.21 5.23
N ALA A 54 -11.85 5.85 5.76
CA ALA A 54 -12.44 7.04 5.17
C ALA A 54 -11.43 8.20 5.08
N TYR A 55 -10.69 8.47 6.17
CA TYR A 55 -9.60 9.45 6.17
C TYR A 55 -8.51 9.07 5.16
N ARG A 56 -8.07 7.81 5.16
CA ARG A 56 -6.99 7.35 4.27
C ARG A 56 -7.33 7.53 2.79
N ARG A 57 -8.57 7.23 2.39
CA ARG A 57 -9.04 7.42 1.00
C ARG A 57 -9.08 8.91 0.61
N LEU A 58 -9.60 9.77 1.48
CA LEU A 58 -9.70 11.21 1.21
C LEU A 58 -8.31 11.88 1.08
N HIS A 59 -7.35 11.46 1.90
CA HIS A 59 -5.99 12.00 1.91
C HIS A 59 -5.03 11.25 0.98
N GLY A 60 -5.53 10.45 0.03
CA GLY A 60 -4.70 9.77 -0.98
C GLY A 60 -3.70 8.75 -0.41
N LYS A 61 -3.96 8.19 0.78
CA LYS A 61 -3.09 7.16 1.39
C LYS A 61 -3.38 5.75 0.91
N ASP A 62 -4.62 5.50 0.51
CA ASP A 62 -5.08 4.24 -0.10
C ASP A 62 -5.49 4.54 -1.54
N MET A 63 -5.28 3.59 -2.46
CA MET A 63 -5.78 3.71 -3.83
C MET A 63 -7.31 3.76 -3.83
N THR A 64 -7.88 4.77 -4.49
CA THR A 64 -9.33 4.99 -4.55
C THR A 64 -9.94 4.54 -5.89
N GLN A 65 -9.21 4.70 -6.99
CA GLN A 65 -9.62 4.33 -8.34
C GLN A 65 -8.84 3.09 -8.78
N ASP A 66 -9.47 1.93 -8.72
CA ASP A 66 -8.91 0.66 -9.19
C ASP A 66 -10.04 -0.22 -9.73
N SER A 67 -9.84 -0.84 -10.90
CA SER A 67 -10.80 -1.75 -11.51
C SER A 67 -11.06 -2.98 -10.63
N THR A 68 -10.11 -3.38 -9.77
CA THR A 68 -10.32 -4.51 -8.86
C THR A 68 -11.44 -4.27 -7.83
N PHE A 69 -11.86 -3.02 -7.61
CA PHE A 69 -12.94 -2.71 -6.67
C PHE A 69 -14.34 -2.92 -7.27
N GLU A 70 -14.47 -2.92 -8.60
CA GLU A 70 -15.76 -3.09 -9.26
C GLU A 70 -16.34 -4.50 -9.03
N PHE A 71 -15.48 -5.49 -8.83
CA PHE A 71 -15.88 -6.87 -8.54
C PHE A 71 -16.56 -7.04 -7.16
N GLU A 72 -16.34 -6.13 -6.21
CA GLU A 72 -16.96 -6.18 -4.87
C GLU A 72 -18.34 -5.51 -4.80
N ARG A 73 -18.90 -5.06 -5.94
CA ARG A 73 -20.19 -4.36 -5.98
C ARG A 73 -21.34 -5.24 -5.47
N LYS A 74 -22.29 -4.61 -4.77
CA LYS A 74 -23.53 -5.28 -4.33
C LYS A 74 -24.44 -5.49 -5.54
N ARG A 75 -24.79 -6.74 -5.84
CA ARG A 75 -25.78 -7.09 -6.87
C ARG A 75 -27.16 -7.12 -6.22
N ASN A 76 -28.11 -6.36 -6.76
CA ASN A 76 -29.49 -6.33 -6.29
C ASN A 76 -30.40 -7.31 -7.04
N ARG A 77 -30.01 -7.72 -8.25
CA ARG A 77 -30.70 -8.76 -9.02
C ARG A 77 -29.96 -10.09 -8.83
N PRO A 78 -30.62 -11.13 -8.29
CA PRO A 78 -30.05 -12.47 -8.27
C PRO A 78 -30.10 -13.07 -9.68
N GLU A 79 -29.07 -13.84 -10.01
CA GLU A 79 -29.04 -14.71 -11.19
C GLU A 79 -29.43 -16.13 -10.77
N ARG A 80 -29.90 -16.93 -11.71
CA ARG A 80 -30.08 -18.37 -11.47
C ARG A 80 -28.71 -18.99 -11.21
N TYR A 81 -28.69 -20.03 -10.38
CA TYR A 81 -27.45 -20.74 -10.07
C TYR A 81 -27.01 -21.56 -11.28
N ASP A 82 -25.80 -21.30 -11.76
CA ASP A 82 -25.12 -22.08 -12.79
C ASP A 82 -23.76 -22.56 -12.25
N ARG A 83 -23.54 -23.88 -12.23
CA ARG A 83 -22.32 -24.49 -11.66
C ARG A 83 -21.06 -23.97 -12.33
N ASN A 84 -21.05 -23.90 -13.66
CA ASN A 84 -19.90 -23.45 -14.45
C ASN A 84 -19.51 -21.99 -14.12
N VAL A 85 -20.50 -21.11 -13.97
CA VAL A 85 -20.30 -19.71 -13.61
C VAL A 85 -19.72 -19.61 -12.18
N THR A 86 -20.25 -20.39 -11.24
CA THR A 86 -19.73 -20.41 -9.87
C THR A 86 -18.29 -20.92 -9.81
N GLU A 87 -17.96 -21.97 -10.56
CA GLU A 87 -16.60 -22.51 -10.62
C GLU A 87 -15.60 -21.49 -11.19
N GLN A 88 -15.95 -20.85 -12.30
CA GLN A 88 -15.15 -19.77 -12.89
C GLN A 88 -14.96 -18.61 -11.91
N THR A 89 -16.02 -18.23 -11.18
CA THR A 89 -15.96 -17.16 -10.18
C THR A 89 -15.02 -17.52 -9.03
N LEU A 90 -15.06 -18.76 -8.54
CA LEU A 90 -14.17 -19.24 -7.47
C LEU A 90 -12.70 -19.23 -7.92
N LYS A 91 -12.41 -19.58 -9.17
CA LYS A 91 -11.04 -19.50 -9.74
C LYS A 91 -10.58 -18.03 -9.89
N ALA A 92 -11.48 -17.12 -10.26
CA ALA A 92 -11.15 -15.72 -10.46
C ALA A 92 -10.86 -14.94 -9.16
N ILE A 93 -11.55 -15.26 -8.04
CA ILE A 93 -11.42 -14.51 -6.78
C ILE A 93 -9.97 -14.43 -6.26
N PRO A 94 -9.21 -15.53 -6.11
CA PRO A 94 -7.82 -15.47 -5.64
C PRO A 94 -6.91 -14.63 -6.52
N VAL A 95 -7.11 -14.69 -7.84
CA VAL A 95 -6.34 -13.92 -8.83
C VAL A 95 -6.59 -12.43 -8.62
N ILE A 96 -7.86 -12.01 -8.52
CA ILE A 96 -8.24 -10.62 -8.27
C ILE A 96 -7.65 -10.12 -6.95
N VAL A 97 -7.71 -10.95 -5.90
CA VAL A 97 -7.15 -10.62 -4.58
C VAL A 97 -5.63 -10.44 -4.67
N LYS A 98 -4.90 -11.33 -5.35
CA LYS A 98 -3.45 -11.22 -5.55
C LYS A 98 -3.09 -9.93 -6.27
N THR A 99 -3.73 -9.66 -7.42
CA THR A 99 -3.53 -8.43 -8.19
C THR A 99 -3.77 -7.17 -7.36
N ARG A 100 -4.82 -7.17 -6.53
CA ARG A 100 -5.11 -6.05 -5.63
C ARG A 100 -4.01 -5.84 -4.59
N HIS A 101 -3.49 -6.90 -3.99
CA HIS A 101 -2.39 -6.81 -3.03
C HIS A 101 -1.11 -6.27 -3.68
N ASP A 102 -0.78 -6.74 -4.88
CA ASP A 102 0.39 -6.30 -5.63
C ASP A 102 0.30 -4.81 -6.00
N ARG A 103 -0.87 -4.36 -6.50
CA ARG A 103 -1.13 -2.94 -6.79
C ARG A 103 -1.05 -2.08 -5.53
N LEU A 104 -1.61 -2.56 -4.41
CA LEU A 104 -1.53 -1.87 -3.12
C LEU A 104 -0.09 -1.73 -2.64
N LYS A 105 0.72 -2.80 -2.74
CA LYS A 105 2.13 -2.80 -2.38
C LYS A 105 2.92 -1.79 -3.23
N LYS A 106 2.67 -1.76 -4.54
CA LYS A 106 3.27 -0.79 -5.46
C LYS A 106 2.92 0.65 -5.06
N HIS A 107 1.64 0.95 -4.84
CA HIS A 107 1.21 2.28 -4.40
C HIS A 107 1.83 2.73 -3.08
N ILE A 108 1.96 1.83 -2.11
CA ILE A 108 2.65 2.12 -0.85
C ILE A 108 4.13 2.43 -1.12
N SER A 109 4.81 1.59 -1.89
CA SER A 109 6.22 1.82 -2.26
C SER A 109 6.42 3.17 -2.92
N ASP A 110 5.62 3.50 -3.95
CA ASP A 110 5.69 4.76 -4.68
C ASP A 110 5.48 5.97 -3.78
N ARG A 111 4.57 5.87 -2.80
CA ARG A 111 4.33 6.92 -1.80
C ARG A 111 5.52 7.14 -0.86
N HIS A 112 6.30 6.08 -0.56
CA HIS A 112 7.45 6.16 0.33
C HIS A 112 8.75 6.59 -0.37
N LYS A 113 8.90 6.36 -1.69
CA LYS A 113 10.05 6.80 -2.49
C LYS A 113 10.53 8.25 -2.25
N PRO A 114 9.66 9.28 -2.24
CA PRO A 114 10.12 10.66 -2.03
C PRO A 114 10.64 10.93 -0.62
N GLY A 115 10.28 10.09 0.37
CA GLY A 115 10.78 10.22 1.75
C GLY A 115 12.28 10.02 1.84
N LYS A 116 12.83 9.02 1.13
CA LYS A 116 14.25 8.69 1.15
C LYS A 116 15.14 9.84 0.66
N LYS A 117 14.71 10.58 -0.37
CA LYS A 117 15.44 11.75 -0.88
C LYS A 117 15.47 12.88 0.16
N LYS A 118 14.35 13.10 0.86
CA LYS A 118 14.25 14.12 1.91
C LYS A 118 15.06 13.76 3.15
N GLU A 119 15.14 12.48 3.48
CA GLU A 119 15.99 11.97 4.56
C GLU A 119 17.46 12.25 4.25
N LEU A 120 17.94 11.84 3.07
CA LEU A 120 19.31 12.13 2.61
C LEU A 120 19.63 13.64 2.62
N GLU A 121 18.69 14.49 2.19
CA GLU A 121 18.87 15.94 2.23
C GLU A 121 18.98 16.49 3.66
N ARG A 122 18.26 15.90 4.62
CA ARG A 122 18.35 16.29 6.03
C ARG A 122 19.66 15.82 6.64
N ASP A 123 20.05 14.57 6.38
CA ASP A 123 21.31 14.01 6.86
C ASP A 123 22.50 14.84 6.36
N ASN A 124 22.48 15.25 5.08
CA ASN A 124 23.50 16.13 4.52
C ASN A 124 23.54 17.51 5.23
N LYS A 125 22.38 18.11 5.52
CA LYS A 125 22.31 19.38 6.27
C LYS A 125 22.80 19.24 7.70
N GLU A 126 22.50 18.12 8.35
CA GLU A 126 22.99 17.81 9.70
C GLU A 126 24.52 17.64 9.69
N LEU A 127 25.07 16.95 8.68
CA LEU A 127 26.53 16.84 8.50
C LEU A 127 27.21 18.19 8.26
N GLU A 128 26.58 19.09 7.49
CA GLU A 128 27.10 20.45 7.26
C GLU A 128 27.11 21.29 8.55
N GLN A 129 26.07 21.20 9.37
CA GLN A 129 25.94 21.95 10.63
C GLN A 129 26.86 21.41 11.74
N ASP A 130 26.88 20.09 11.89
CA ASP A 130 27.48 19.38 13.03
C ASP A 130 28.77 18.65 12.66
N ILE A 131 29.45 19.08 11.59
CA ILE A 131 30.73 18.50 11.16
C ILE A 131 31.77 18.47 12.29
N ASN A 132 31.62 19.40 13.24
CA ASN A 132 32.48 19.58 14.39
C ASN A 132 32.25 18.62 15.56
N ILE A 133 31.23 17.75 15.49
CA ILE A 133 30.98 16.71 16.50
C ILE A 133 31.67 15.39 16.08
N LEU A 134 31.95 15.20 14.80
CA LEU A 134 32.57 13.98 14.27
C LEU A 134 34.02 13.83 14.74
N PRO A 135 34.54 12.63 15.06
CA PRO A 135 35.95 12.45 15.42
C PRO A 135 36.88 13.00 14.34
N LYS A 136 37.97 13.71 14.70
CA LYS A 136 38.92 14.30 13.73
C LYS A 136 39.45 13.29 12.70
N LYS A 137 39.59 12.01 13.08
CA LYS A 137 39.99 10.89 12.20
C LYS A 137 39.07 10.70 10.98
N LEU A 138 37.79 11.08 11.07
CA LEU A 138 36.81 11.05 9.98
C LEU A 138 36.73 12.37 9.21
N ARG A 139 37.30 13.47 9.74
CA ARG A 139 37.34 14.79 9.10
C ARG A 139 38.55 14.98 8.19
N SER A 140 39.68 14.35 8.51
CA SER A 140 40.98 14.59 7.86
C SER A 140 41.25 13.67 6.65
N THR A 141 40.22 13.22 5.94
CA THR A 141 40.36 12.48 4.67
C THR A 141 40.32 13.42 3.47
N GLU A 142 41.13 14.48 3.48
CA GLU A 142 41.41 15.25 2.26
C GLU A 142 42.41 14.50 1.35
N GLY A 143 43.10 13.46 1.87
CA GLY A 143 44.03 12.62 1.10
C GLY A 143 43.43 11.37 0.42
N SER A 144 42.23 10.90 0.76
CA SER A 144 41.70 9.62 0.22
C SER A 144 40.78 9.78 -1.00
N VAL A 145 40.40 11.01 -1.35
CA VAL A 145 39.53 11.28 -2.51
C VAL A 145 40.31 11.21 -3.84
N GLU A 146 41.63 11.42 -3.81
CA GLU A 146 42.50 11.24 -4.98
C GLU A 146 42.81 9.76 -5.25
N GLU A 147 43.12 8.98 -4.19
CA GLU A 147 43.45 7.55 -4.31
C GLU A 147 42.27 6.69 -4.82
N THR A 148 41.03 7.03 -4.44
CA THR A 148 39.83 6.26 -4.85
C THR A 148 39.37 6.55 -6.28
N LYS A 149 39.69 7.72 -6.84
CA LYS A 149 39.43 8.04 -8.27
C LYS A 149 40.42 7.30 -9.18
N GLU A 150 41.68 7.19 -8.79
CA GLU A 150 42.67 6.38 -9.53
C GLU A 150 42.36 4.88 -9.47
N ALA A 151 41.91 4.36 -8.32
CA ALA A 151 41.54 2.95 -8.18
C ALA A 151 40.34 2.55 -9.06
N ASN A 152 39.30 3.39 -9.15
CA ASN A 152 38.14 3.14 -10.00
C ASN A 152 38.43 3.27 -11.50
N ALA A 153 39.41 4.09 -11.90
CA ALA A 153 39.86 4.18 -13.30
C ALA A 153 40.65 2.94 -13.75
N ARG A 154 41.32 2.23 -12.82
CA ARG A 154 42.09 1.00 -13.08
C ARG A 154 41.22 -0.26 -13.14
N VAL A 155 40.04 -0.27 -12.50
CA VAL A 155 39.11 -1.40 -12.51
C VAL A 155 38.10 -1.25 -13.66
N LYS A 156 38.58 -1.35 -14.92
CA LYS A 156 37.70 -1.63 -16.07
C LYS A 156 37.39 -3.13 -16.11
N VAL A 157 36.31 -3.54 -15.44
CA VAL A 157 35.79 -4.90 -15.58
C VAL A 157 35.20 -5.04 -16.99
N LYS A 158 35.83 -5.87 -17.83
CA LYS A 158 35.24 -6.33 -19.10
C LYS A 158 34.05 -7.23 -18.77
N VAL A 159 32.85 -6.68 -18.89
CA VAL A 159 31.62 -7.48 -18.86
C VAL A 159 31.48 -8.14 -20.23
N ASN A 160 31.76 -9.44 -20.33
CA ASN A 160 31.38 -10.22 -21.51
C ASN A 160 29.87 -10.41 -21.49
N VAL A 161 29.17 -9.71 -22.39
CA VAL A 161 27.76 -9.95 -22.67
C VAL A 161 27.68 -11.21 -23.53
N VAL A 162 27.26 -12.32 -22.93
CA VAL A 162 26.85 -13.51 -23.70
C VAL A 162 25.48 -13.19 -24.29
N GLN A 163 25.43 -12.93 -25.59
CA GLN A 163 24.18 -12.81 -26.33
C GLN A 163 23.51 -14.20 -26.35
N GLN A 164 22.44 -14.36 -25.59
CA GLN A 164 21.55 -15.51 -25.76
C GLN A 164 20.80 -15.32 -27.08
N GLN A 165 21.11 -16.17 -28.05
CA GLN A 165 20.36 -16.32 -29.29
C GLN A 165 18.96 -16.82 -28.94
N THR A 166 17.94 -16.04 -29.29
CA THR A 166 16.54 -16.47 -29.29
C THR A 166 16.32 -17.33 -30.53
N GLU A 167 16.36 -18.65 -30.36
CA GLU A 167 15.76 -19.59 -31.32
C GLU A 167 14.27 -19.74 -30.98
N ASP A 168 13.44 -18.81 -31.46
CA ASP A 168 12.02 -19.08 -31.67
C ASP A 168 11.87 -19.68 -33.08
N ARG A 169 12.00 -21.01 -33.12
CA ARG A 169 11.61 -21.86 -34.23
C ARG A 169 10.08 -21.98 -34.19
N MET A 170 9.39 -21.12 -34.93
CA MET A 170 8.00 -21.36 -35.34
C MET A 170 8.01 -22.49 -36.36
N GLU A 171 7.60 -23.68 -35.94
CA GLU A 171 7.09 -24.72 -36.82
C GLU A 171 5.60 -24.49 -37.08
N GLU A 172 5.23 -24.80 -38.31
CA GLU A 172 3.87 -24.91 -38.86
C GLU A 172 2.94 -25.81 -38.02
#